data_AF-A0A2E8A4I8-F1
#
_entry.id   AF-A0A2E8A4I8-F1
#
_cell.length_a   1.000
_cell.length_b   1.000
_cell.length_c   1.000
_cell.angle_alpha   90.00
_cell.angle_beta   90.00
_cell.angle_gamma   90.00
#
_symmetry.space_group_name_H-M   'P 1'
#
loop_
_entity.id
_entity.type
_entity.pdbx_description
1 polymer ?
#
loop_
_entity_poly.entity_id
_entity_poly.type
_entity_poly.pdbx_seq_one_letter_code
_entity_poly.pdbx_strand_id
1 'polypeptide(L)'
;MIRQQEYNEGEDVLPSGELGKGFCILEEGELEVIRDDKVLSSIDKVGSIFGELSEILGMKRDATIRAKTKAKVRHVEESITDIVSKNPKVAIKLIRTLGRRLYRMNQIATRGDSENNIFKKASVAGEEESNDNAVSVLVVDDKPAIINQLSEMFARSDWKVEGASDEATALKACEYNSFSAILISMALPGDSAVDLRRKLKTNHNVLNTPVVGMIVMGDEHAQKKALNSGFADCINKPFNQNKTEAVMYKVMDLDSSARYFKFVDDYLFFKLPPELSNFVINDIKENMDTRIRNTINEGIVKLVIDVSDLEDVGEEAIEVVGEFAEKIDDMKLPMRGVIVATGEDAEMWNNLDGCEEWGIASDLDEAKEY
;
A
#
# COMPACT_ATOMS: atom_id res chain seq x y z
N MET A 1 -0.27 -17.41 -36.41
CA MET A 1 -0.61 -18.85 -36.20
C MET A 1 -0.48 -19.11 -34.71
N ILE A 2 -1.45 -19.79 -34.09
CA ILE A 2 -1.37 -20.16 -32.67
C ILE A 2 -0.99 -21.63 -32.64
N ARG A 3 0.13 -21.97 -31.98
CA ARG A 3 0.57 -23.35 -31.80
C ARG A 3 0.95 -23.61 -30.36
N GLN A 4 0.76 -24.84 -29.92
CA GLN A 4 1.14 -25.30 -28.59
C GLN A 4 2.31 -26.25 -28.73
N GLN A 5 3.31 -26.12 -27.87
CA GLN A 5 4.52 -26.92 -27.91
C GLN A 5 4.94 -27.31 -26.49
N GLU A 6 5.37 -28.55 -26.31
CA GLU A 6 5.98 -29.04 -25.07
C GLU A 6 7.50 -28.94 -25.18
N TYR A 7 8.12 -28.64 -24.04
CA TYR A 7 9.56 -28.51 -23.88
C TYR A 7 10.00 -29.38 -22.70
N ASN A 8 11.06 -30.15 -22.89
CA ASN A 8 11.73 -30.85 -21.79
C ASN A 8 12.60 -29.89 -21.00
N GLU A 9 12.92 -30.25 -19.75
CA GLU A 9 13.89 -29.52 -18.94
C GLU A 9 15.21 -29.32 -19.71
N GLY A 10 15.69 -28.09 -19.73
CA GLY A 10 16.90 -27.68 -20.44
C GLY A 10 16.68 -27.21 -21.88
N GLU A 11 15.51 -27.41 -22.48
CA GLU A 11 15.24 -26.96 -23.86
C GLU A 11 14.98 -25.45 -23.95
N ASP A 12 15.58 -24.80 -24.94
CA ASP A 12 15.36 -23.38 -25.21
C ASP A 12 13.99 -23.17 -25.86
N VAL A 13 13.15 -22.39 -25.19
CA VAL A 13 11.83 -21.97 -25.69
C VAL A 13 11.97 -20.79 -26.64
N LEU A 14 12.80 -19.80 -26.29
CA LEU A 14 13.09 -18.63 -27.10
C LEU A 14 14.59 -18.28 -26.99
N PRO A 15 15.41 -18.54 -28.01
CA PRO A 15 16.83 -18.19 -27.98
C PRO A 15 17.05 -16.67 -28.08
N SER A 16 18.14 -16.19 -27.48
CA SER A 16 18.60 -14.80 -27.63
C SER A 16 19.10 -14.51 -29.05
N GLY A 17 19.19 -13.22 -29.41
CA GLY A 17 19.73 -12.76 -30.69
C GLY A 17 18.76 -12.82 -31.88
N GLU A 18 17.59 -13.43 -31.70
CA GLU A 18 16.53 -13.48 -32.72
C GLU A 18 15.56 -12.31 -32.61
N LEU A 19 15.02 -11.87 -33.75
CA LEU A 19 13.85 -10.99 -33.76
C LEU A 19 12.60 -11.81 -33.43
N GLY A 20 11.88 -11.37 -32.41
CA GLY A 20 10.63 -11.98 -31.99
C GLY A 20 9.49 -11.63 -32.93
N LYS A 21 8.55 -12.57 -33.01
CA LYS A 21 7.27 -12.42 -33.71
C LYS A 21 6.18 -12.90 -32.77
N GLY A 22 5.26 -11.99 -32.44
CA GLY A 22 4.23 -12.19 -31.43
C GLY A 22 4.79 -12.41 -30.02
N PHE A 23 4.13 -13.30 -29.28
CA PHE A 23 4.48 -13.61 -27.88
C PHE A 23 4.13 -15.06 -27.54
N CYS A 24 4.55 -15.49 -26.36
CA CYS A 24 4.27 -16.82 -25.82
C CYS A 24 3.46 -16.72 -24.52
N ILE A 25 2.71 -17.77 -24.22
CA ILE A 25 1.97 -17.92 -22.96
C ILE A 25 2.39 -19.25 -22.32
N LEU A 26 2.76 -19.19 -21.04
CA LEU A 26 3.05 -20.39 -20.25
C LEU A 26 1.73 -21.09 -19.90
N GLU A 27 1.58 -22.36 -20.25
CA GLU A 27 0.40 -23.16 -19.90
C GLU A 27 0.67 -24.14 -18.75
N GLU A 28 1.91 -24.63 -18.63
CA GLU A 28 2.33 -25.58 -17.60
C GLU A 28 3.86 -25.55 -17.45
N GLY A 29 4.38 -25.85 -16.26
CA GLY A 29 5.81 -25.93 -15.96
C GLY A 29 6.44 -24.60 -15.54
N GLU A 30 7.77 -24.59 -15.43
CA GLU A 30 8.57 -23.42 -15.07
C GLU A 30 9.60 -23.12 -16.15
N LEU A 31 9.82 -21.83 -16.43
CA LEU A 31 10.85 -21.34 -17.33
C LEU A 31 11.85 -20.45 -16.58
N GLU A 32 13.04 -20.29 -17.14
CA GLU A 32 14.07 -19.39 -16.66
C GLU A 32 14.52 -18.43 -17.76
N VAL A 33 14.85 -17.20 -17.37
CA VAL A 33 15.36 -16.14 -18.25
C VAL A 33 16.87 -16.05 -18.06
N ILE A 34 17.64 -16.34 -19.11
CA ILE A 34 19.10 -16.45 -19.06
C ILE A 34 19.73 -15.36 -19.93
N ARG A 35 20.69 -14.61 -19.37
CA ARG A 35 21.54 -13.67 -20.09
C ARG A 35 22.98 -13.86 -19.63
N ASP A 36 23.92 -13.93 -20.58
CA ASP A 36 25.35 -14.12 -20.31
C ASP A 36 25.62 -15.27 -19.32
N ASP A 37 24.96 -16.41 -19.56
CA ASP A 37 25.00 -17.63 -18.73
C ASP A 37 24.52 -17.46 -17.27
N LYS A 38 23.85 -16.35 -16.95
CA LYS A 38 23.23 -16.09 -15.64
C LYS A 38 21.72 -16.14 -15.72
N VAL A 39 21.09 -16.81 -14.76
CA VAL A 39 19.63 -16.79 -14.57
C VAL A 39 19.24 -15.44 -13.94
N LEU A 40 18.45 -14.65 -14.67
CA LEU A 40 17.98 -13.34 -14.25
C LEU A 40 16.65 -13.41 -13.49
N SER A 41 15.76 -14.33 -13.88
CA SER A 41 14.44 -14.54 -13.26
C SER A 41 13.82 -15.86 -13.70
N SER A 42 12.77 -16.29 -13.01
CA SER A 42 11.90 -17.41 -13.39
C SER A 42 10.53 -16.92 -13.90
N ILE A 43 9.89 -17.75 -14.72
CA ILE A 43 8.50 -17.62 -15.14
C ILE A 43 7.81 -18.93 -14.76
N ASP A 44 7.07 -18.91 -13.66
CA ASP A 44 6.44 -20.08 -13.02
C ASP A 44 4.90 -19.98 -12.98
N LYS A 45 4.36 -18.78 -13.17
CA LYS A 45 2.90 -18.57 -13.18
C LYS A 45 2.27 -18.90 -14.53
N VAL A 46 1.39 -19.90 -14.55
CA VAL A 46 0.53 -20.23 -15.70
C VAL A 46 -0.28 -19.01 -16.16
N GLY A 47 -0.36 -18.81 -17.48
CA GLY A 47 -0.98 -17.65 -18.12
C GLY A 47 -0.04 -16.44 -18.26
N SER A 48 1.22 -16.55 -17.81
CA SER A 48 2.22 -15.49 -18.01
C SER A 48 2.54 -15.30 -19.48
N ILE A 49 2.52 -14.04 -19.94
CA ILE A 49 2.94 -13.64 -21.28
C ILE A 49 4.44 -13.33 -21.27
N PHE A 50 5.18 -13.83 -22.24
CA PHE A 50 6.61 -13.57 -22.38
C PHE A 50 7.06 -13.56 -23.85
N GLY A 51 8.26 -13.03 -24.10
CA GLY A 51 8.83 -12.93 -25.44
C GLY A 51 8.27 -11.78 -26.30
N GLU A 52 7.37 -10.96 -25.74
CA GLU A 52 6.66 -9.86 -26.42
C GLU A 52 7.56 -8.65 -26.73
N LEU A 53 8.53 -8.38 -25.85
CA LEU A 53 9.35 -7.16 -25.89
C LEU A 53 10.10 -6.98 -27.21
N SER A 54 10.56 -8.09 -27.79
CA SER A 54 11.33 -8.07 -29.03
C SER A 54 10.52 -7.54 -30.21
N GLU A 55 9.25 -7.95 -30.32
CA GLU A 55 8.37 -7.43 -31.38
C GLU A 55 7.87 -6.02 -31.06
N ILE A 56 7.51 -5.73 -29.79
CA ILE A 56 7.03 -4.41 -29.35
C ILE A 56 8.07 -3.31 -29.59
N LEU A 57 9.34 -3.58 -29.24
CA LEU A 57 10.42 -2.60 -29.33
C LEU A 57 11.18 -2.67 -30.67
N GLY A 58 10.90 -3.67 -31.51
CA GLY A 58 11.63 -3.89 -32.76
C GLY A 58 13.11 -4.23 -32.55
N MET A 59 13.45 -4.84 -31.42
CA MET A 59 14.82 -5.20 -31.04
C MET A 59 14.98 -6.72 -31.00
N LYS A 60 16.21 -7.23 -31.17
CA LYS A 60 16.51 -8.66 -30.97
C LYS A 60 16.32 -9.03 -29.50
N ARG A 61 16.05 -10.31 -29.22
CA ARG A 61 15.93 -10.82 -27.85
C ARG A 61 17.27 -10.71 -27.12
N ASP A 62 17.27 -10.03 -25.98
CA ASP A 62 18.45 -9.82 -25.14
C ASP A 62 18.68 -10.94 -24.10
N ALA A 63 17.83 -11.97 -24.08
CA ALA A 63 17.91 -13.10 -23.16
C ALA A 63 17.30 -14.34 -23.79
N THR A 64 17.80 -15.51 -23.41
CA THR A 64 17.22 -16.82 -23.75
C THR A 64 16.19 -17.19 -22.71
N ILE A 65 15.04 -17.73 -23.14
CA ILE A 65 14.05 -18.35 -22.27
C ILE A 65 14.21 -19.86 -22.39
N ARG A 66 14.46 -20.55 -21.28
CA ARG A 66 14.69 -22.00 -21.22
C ARG A 66 13.68 -22.66 -20.29
N ALA A 67 13.30 -23.89 -20.59
CA ALA A 67 12.47 -24.71 -19.72
C ALA A 67 13.29 -25.18 -18.52
N LYS A 68 12.90 -24.77 -17.31
CA LYS A 68 13.51 -25.19 -16.04
C LYS A 68 12.91 -26.52 -15.55
N THR A 69 11.65 -26.77 -15.87
CA THR A 69 11.00 -28.07 -15.73
C THR A 69 10.33 -28.44 -17.05
N LYS A 70 9.74 -29.64 -17.17
CA LYS A 70 8.90 -29.95 -18.33
C LYS A 70 7.80 -28.88 -18.45
N ALA A 71 7.76 -28.18 -19.57
CA ALA A 71 6.92 -27.02 -19.74
C ALA A 71 6.06 -27.11 -21.00
N LYS A 72 4.90 -26.48 -20.96
CA LYS A 72 3.96 -26.40 -22.07
C LYS A 72 3.72 -24.93 -22.39
N VAL A 73 3.98 -24.55 -23.64
CA VAL A 73 3.98 -23.16 -24.06
C VAL A 73 3.12 -22.99 -25.31
N ARG A 74 2.25 -21.98 -25.27
CA ARG A 74 1.47 -21.53 -26.42
C ARG A 74 2.20 -20.39 -27.12
N HIS A 75 2.62 -20.62 -28.36
CA HIS A 75 3.20 -19.62 -29.24
C HIS A 75 2.08 -18.92 -30.03
N VAL A 76 2.05 -17.59 -29.95
CA VAL A 76 1.15 -16.74 -30.72
C VAL A 76 1.99 -15.98 -31.72
N GLU A 77 2.15 -16.51 -32.94
CA GLU A 77 3.06 -15.97 -33.97
C GLU A 77 2.39 -14.95 -34.92
N GLU A 78 1.35 -14.28 -34.43
CA GLU A 78 0.70 -13.17 -35.12
C GLU A 78 1.27 -11.85 -34.58
N SER A 79 1.33 -10.82 -35.41
CA SER A 79 1.84 -9.51 -35.00
C SER A 79 1.03 -8.99 -33.81
N ILE A 80 1.70 -8.50 -32.77
CA ILE A 80 1.05 -7.87 -31.62
C ILE A 80 0.09 -6.76 -32.06
N THR A 81 0.44 -5.98 -33.10
CA THR A 81 -0.44 -4.93 -33.63
C THR A 81 -1.75 -5.52 -34.14
N ASP A 82 -1.69 -6.59 -34.94
CA ASP A 82 -2.87 -7.25 -35.51
C ASP A 82 -3.73 -7.89 -34.41
N ILE A 83 -3.09 -8.53 -33.42
CA ILE A 83 -3.78 -9.14 -32.27
C ILE A 83 -4.49 -8.07 -31.44
N VAL A 84 -3.83 -6.93 -31.21
CA VAL A 84 -4.41 -5.80 -30.46
C VAL A 84 -5.59 -5.20 -31.22
N SER A 85 -5.48 -5.03 -32.54
CA SER A 85 -6.59 -4.55 -33.36
C SER A 85 -7.79 -5.51 -33.35
N LYS A 86 -7.55 -6.83 -33.37
CA LYS A 86 -8.62 -7.84 -33.31
C LYS A 86 -9.21 -8.03 -31.92
N ASN A 87 -8.38 -7.88 -30.88
CA ASN A 87 -8.79 -8.06 -29.49
C ASN A 87 -8.08 -7.04 -28.56
N PRO A 88 -8.67 -5.85 -28.37
CA PRO A 88 -8.09 -4.80 -27.54
C PRO A 88 -7.82 -5.21 -26.09
N LYS A 89 -8.49 -6.24 -25.55
CA LYS A 89 -8.22 -6.76 -24.20
C LYS A 89 -6.80 -7.32 -24.07
N VAL A 90 -6.17 -7.76 -25.16
CA VAL A 90 -4.77 -8.22 -25.17
C VAL A 90 -3.82 -7.05 -24.90
N ALA A 91 -4.10 -5.85 -25.42
CA ALA A 91 -3.29 -4.67 -25.15
C ALA A 91 -3.25 -4.35 -23.65
N ILE A 92 -4.40 -4.42 -22.98
CA ILE A 92 -4.49 -4.17 -21.53
C ILE A 92 -3.64 -5.19 -20.75
N LYS A 93 -3.67 -6.48 -21.14
CA LYS A 93 -2.87 -7.53 -20.50
C LYS A 93 -1.36 -7.31 -20.72
N LEU A 94 -0.95 -6.92 -21.93
CA LEU A 94 0.43 -6.61 -22.28
C LEU A 94 0.94 -5.37 -21.50
N ILE A 95 0.19 -4.26 -21.52
CA ILE A 95 0.52 -3.04 -20.77
C ILE A 95 0.70 -3.33 -19.29
N ARG A 96 -0.23 -4.09 -18.68
CA ARG A 96 -0.14 -4.44 -17.26
C ARG A 96 1.07 -5.33 -16.95
N THR A 97 1.37 -6.28 -17.83
CA THR A 97 2.51 -7.19 -17.67
C THR A 97 3.84 -6.43 -17.75
N LEU A 98 3.97 -5.55 -18.75
CA LEU A 98 5.15 -4.71 -18.95
C LEU A 98 5.30 -3.68 -17.83
N GLY A 99 4.22 -3.02 -17.41
CA GLY A 99 4.23 -2.07 -16.30
C GLY A 99 4.69 -2.70 -14.99
N ARG A 100 4.21 -3.91 -14.66
CA ARG A 100 4.66 -4.67 -13.48
C ARG A 100 6.15 -5.03 -13.56
N ARG A 101 6.62 -5.47 -14.74
CA ARG A 101 8.04 -5.80 -14.96
C ARG A 101 8.92 -4.56 -14.81
N LEU A 102 8.53 -3.44 -15.41
CA LEU A 102 9.24 -2.17 -15.29
C LEU A 102 9.29 -1.68 -13.85
N TYR A 103 8.17 -1.75 -13.12
CA TYR A 103 8.11 -1.38 -11.71
C TYR A 103 9.05 -2.24 -10.85
N ARG A 104 9.05 -3.57 -11.04
CA ARG A 104 9.97 -4.49 -10.35
C ARG A 104 11.43 -4.22 -10.70
N MET A 105 11.75 -4.00 -11.98
CA MET A 105 13.11 -3.67 -12.43
C MET A 105 13.57 -2.33 -11.87
N ASN A 106 12.70 -1.32 -11.82
CA ASN A 106 13.04 -0.02 -11.23
C ASN A 106 13.26 -0.14 -9.71
N GLN A 107 12.52 -1.00 -9.01
CA GLN A 107 12.81 -1.31 -7.61
C GLN A 107 14.19 -1.96 -7.44
N ILE A 108 14.56 -2.90 -8.30
CA ILE A 108 15.89 -3.55 -8.27
C ILE A 108 17.00 -2.56 -8.63
N ALA A 109 16.77 -1.66 -9.59
CA ALA A 109 17.74 -0.64 -9.98
C ALA A 109 17.93 0.45 -8.92
N THR A 110 16.89 0.77 -8.14
CA THR A 110 17.01 1.63 -6.94
C THR A 110 17.64 0.92 -5.74
N ARG A 111 17.76 -0.41 -5.77
CA ARG A 111 18.46 -1.25 -4.79
C ARG A 111 19.94 -1.53 -5.13
N GLY A 112 20.39 -1.09 -6.30
CA GLY A 112 21.77 -1.31 -6.79
C GLY A 112 22.88 -0.63 -5.97
N ASP A 113 22.54 0.34 -5.12
CA ASP A 113 23.49 0.96 -4.17
C ASP A 113 23.42 0.38 -2.75
N SER A 114 22.47 -0.52 -2.45
CA SER A 114 22.19 -0.96 -1.07
C SER A 114 22.21 -2.48 -0.83
N GLU A 115 22.34 -3.32 -1.86
CA GLU A 115 22.12 -4.78 -1.73
C GLU A 115 23.39 -5.66 -1.58
N ASN A 116 24.55 -5.12 -1.20
CA ASN A 116 25.72 -5.97 -0.90
C ASN A 116 25.81 -6.47 0.57
N ASN A 117 24.83 -6.16 1.43
CA ASN A 117 24.85 -6.56 2.86
C ASN A 117 23.79 -7.57 3.30
N ILE A 118 22.88 -8.02 2.42
CA ILE A 118 21.72 -8.83 2.87
C ILE A 118 22.04 -10.34 3.01
N PHE A 119 23.12 -10.87 2.42
CA PHE A 119 23.47 -12.30 2.52
C PHE A 119 24.58 -12.65 3.53
N LYS A 120 24.78 -11.83 4.57
CA LYS A 120 25.72 -12.17 5.65
C LYS A 120 25.22 -11.81 7.05
N LYS A 121 24.01 -12.25 7.40
CA LYS A 121 23.59 -12.28 8.82
C LYS A 121 22.84 -13.57 9.19
N ALA A 122 23.44 -14.70 8.83
CA ALA A 122 23.41 -15.88 9.69
C ALA A 122 24.75 -15.97 10.42
N SER A 123 24.99 -15.05 11.36
CA SER A 123 25.76 -15.25 12.59
C SER A 123 26.25 -13.93 13.18
N VAL A 124 26.07 -13.85 14.49
CA VAL A 124 26.67 -12.93 15.48
C VAL A 124 25.98 -11.58 15.70
N ALA A 125 25.46 -11.52 16.93
CA ALA A 125 24.94 -10.45 17.75
C ALA A 125 25.52 -9.03 17.55
N GLY A 126 24.63 -8.07 17.81
CA GLY A 126 24.97 -6.72 18.25
C GLY A 126 25.05 -5.71 17.12
N GLU A 127 23.98 -4.90 17.00
CA GLU A 127 23.94 -3.48 16.59
C GLU A 127 22.59 -3.19 15.91
N GLU A 128 21.82 -2.31 16.54
CA GLU A 128 20.55 -1.77 16.07
C GLU A 128 20.79 -0.94 14.80
N GLU A 129 20.30 -1.42 13.65
CA GLU A 129 20.25 -0.64 12.42
C GLU A 129 18.84 -0.04 12.25
N SER A 130 18.80 1.27 12.11
CA SER A 130 17.63 2.11 11.93
C SER A 130 16.91 1.81 10.60
N ASN A 131 15.63 1.44 10.69
CA ASN A 131 14.67 1.46 9.57
C ASN A 131 14.66 2.85 8.89
N ASP A 132 15.26 2.96 7.71
CA ASP A 132 15.36 4.21 6.92
C ASP A 132 14.08 4.51 6.09
N ASN A 133 12.95 3.88 6.46
CA ASN A 133 11.62 4.14 5.90
C ASN A 133 10.56 4.28 7.02
N ALA A 134 10.99 4.44 8.27
CA ALA A 134 10.09 4.65 9.39
C ALA A 134 9.62 6.12 9.41
N VAL A 135 8.30 6.34 9.35
CA VAL A 135 7.70 7.66 9.56
C VAL A 135 8.16 8.18 10.92
N SER A 136 8.80 9.36 10.93
CA SER A 136 9.32 9.99 12.13
C SER A 136 8.62 11.34 12.35
N VAL A 137 8.10 11.53 13.56
CA VAL A 137 7.29 12.68 13.94
C VAL A 137 7.93 13.40 15.13
N LEU A 138 8.17 14.70 14.99
CA LEU A 138 8.59 15.55 16.11
C LEU A 138 7.36 16.13 16.81
N VAL A 139 7.26 15.97 18.13
CA VAL A 139 6.19 16.55 18.96
C VAL A 139 6.77 17.58 19.91
N VAL A 140 6.26 18.82 19.82
CA VAL A 140 6.71 19.95 20.63
C VAL A 140 5.62 20.37 21.61
N ASP A 141 5.82 20.06 22.89
CA ASP A 141 4.89 20.37 23.99
C ASP A 141 5.64 20.48 25.32
N ASP A 142 5.28 21.44 26.16
CA ASP A 142 5.91 21.64 27.47
C ASP A 142 5.46 20.57 28.50
N LYS A 143 4.41 19.80 28.20
CA LYS A 143 3.89 18.73 29.06
C LYS A 143 4.35 17.36 28.54
N PRO A 144 5.24 16.65 29.27
CA PRO A 144 5.70 15.31 28.87
C PRO A 144 4.57 14.30 28.68
N ALA A 145 3.45 14.45 29.41
CA ALA A 145 2.27 13.60 29.26
C ALA A 145 1.66 13.67 27.84
N ILE A 146 1.70 14.84 27.19
CA ILE A 146 1.19 15.01 25.82
C ILE A 146 2.10 14.31 24.81
N ILE A 147 3.42 14.45 25.00
CA ILE A 147 4.41 13.75 24.17
C ILE A 147 4.23 12.24 24.29
N ASN A 148 4.14 11.72 25.51
CA ASN A 148 3.95 10.29 25.76
C ASN A 148 2.64 9.76 25.16
N GLN A 149 1.55 10.51 25.29
CA GLN A 149 0.26 10.13 24.70
C GLN A 149 0.35 9.99 23.17
N LEU A 150 1.03 10.92 22.49
CA LEU A 150 1.22 10.86 21.04
C LEU A 150 2.20 9.74 20.64
N SER A 151 3.24 9.48 21.44
CA SER A 151 4.14 8.34 21.25
C SER A 151 3.40 7.00 21.29
N GLU A 152 2.53 6.80 22.28
CA GLU A 152 1.71 5.58 22.40
C GLU A 152 0.73 5.43 21.24
N MET A 153 0.09 6.53 20.84
CA MET A 153 -0.86 6.53 19.73
C MET A 153 -0.19 6.20 18.39
N PHE A 154 0.97 6.78 18.10
CA PHE A 154 1.69 6.58 16.84
C PHE A 154 2.49 5.27 16.79
N ALA A 155 2.85 4.68 17.93
CA ALA A 155 3.47 3.36 17.98
C ALA A 155 2.60 2.26 17.33
N ARG A 156 1.27 2.39 17.36
CA ARG A 156 0.32 1.47 16.70
C ARG A 156 0.44 1.45 15.18
N SER A 157 0.98 2.51 14.59
CA SER A 157 1.22 2.66 13.14
C SER A 157 2.69 2.44 12.76
N ASP A 158 3.52 1.90 13.66
CA ASP A 158 4.97 1.75 13.50
C ASP A 158 5.72 3.09 13.26
N TRP A 159 5.13 4.20 13.71
CA TRP A 159 5.73 5.54 13.58
C TRP A 159 6.59 5.86 14.80
N LYS A 160 7.73 6.52 14.58
CA LYS A 160 8.65 6.95 15.62
C LYS A 160 8.31 8.37 16.06
N VAL A 161 8.27 8.61 17.36
CA VAL A 161 8.05 9.95 17.93
C VAL A 161 9.29 10.43 18.65
N GLU A 162 9.76 11.62 18.28
CA GLU A 162 10.75 12.38 19.03
C GLU A 162 10.06 13.54 19.75
N GLY A 163 10.38 13.75 21.03
CA GLY A 163 9.77 14.79 21.85
C GLY A 163 10.70 15.97 22.10
N ALA A 164 10.17 17.18 22.03
CA ALA A 164 10.84 18.42 22.44
C ALA A 164 9.96 19.22 23.40
N SER A 165 10.55 19.74 24.48
CA SER A 165 9.83 20.51 25.50
C SER A 165 9.70 21.99 25.19
N ASP A 166 10.48 22.49 24.24
CA ASP A 166 10.59 23.92 23.94
C ASP A 166 11.15 24.17 22.54
N GLU A 167 11.22 25.45 22.15
CA GLU A 167 11.73 25.87 20.84
C GLU A 167 13.19 25.45 20.61
N ALA A 168 14.04 25.55 21.64
CA ALA A 168 15.47 25.31 21.50
C ALA A 168 15.77 23.82 21.28
N THR A 169 15.11 22.95 22.03
CA THR A 169 15.19 21.49 21.87
C THR A 169 14.61 21.04 20.53
N ALA A 170 13.49 21.62 20.09
CA ALA A 170 12.89 21.32 18.79
C ALA A 170 13.80 21.70 17.61
N LEU A 171 14.40 22.91 17.65
CA LEU A 171 15.32 23.35 16.61
C LEU A 171 16.58 22.50 16.55
N LYS A 172 17.14 22.15 17.72
CA LYS A 172 18.29 21.25 17.81
C LYS A 172 17.99 19.88 17.24
N ALA A 173 16.82 19.30 17.52
CA ALA A 173 16.40 18.03 16.91
C ALA A 173 16.39 18.13 15.38
N CYS A 174 15.86 19.22 14.83
CA CYS A 174 15.81 19.46 13.39
C CYS A 174 17.19 19.78 12.74
N GLU A 175 18.24 20.04 13.51
CA GLU A 175 19.60 20.22 12.95
C GLU A 175 20.24 18.90 12.54
N TYR A 176 19.93 17.81 13.25
CA TYR A 176 20.56 16.50 13.05
C TYR A 176 19.62 15.46 12.46
N ASN A 177 18.30 15.66 12.61
CA ASN A 177 17.28 14.72 12.16
C ASN A 177 16.34 15.35 11.12
N SER A 178 15.85 14.53 10.21
CA SER A 178 14.70 14.85 9.34
C SER A 178 13.42 14.26 9.92
N PHE A 179 12.30 14.94 9.73
CA PHE A 179 10.99 14.47 10.17
C PHE A 179 10.00 14.44 9.01
N SER A 180 9.10 13.46 9.03
CA SER A 180 7.96 13.35 8.11
C SER A 180 6.88 14.38 8.44
N ALA A 181 6.73 14.74 9.71
CA ALA A 181 5.84 15.82 10.17
C ALA A 181 6.29 16.36 11.54
N ILE A 182 5.85 17.59 11.86
CA ILE A 182 6.12 18.24 13.15
C ILE A 182 4.79 18.70 13.77
N LEU A 183 4.51 18.28 15.00
CA LEU A 183 3.36 18.75 15.79
C LEU A 183 3.84 19.78 16.81
N ILE A 184 3.20 20.95 16.85
CA ILE A 184 3.55 22.01 17.81
C ILE A 184 2.33 22.39 18.62
N SER A 185 2.46 22.45 19.95
CA SER A 185 1.36 22.94 20.76
C SER A 185 1.13 24.43 20.58
N MET A 186 -0.12 24.79 20.28
CA MET A 186 -0.55 26.18 20.25
C MET A 186 -0.75 26.78 21.66
N ALA A 187 -0.67 25.95 22.71
CA ALA A 187 -0.74 26.39 24.10
C ALA A 187 0.62 26.84 24.66
N LEU A 188 1.70 26.76 23.87
CA LEU A 188 3.01 27.30 24.27
C LEU A 188 2.92 28.81 24.55
N PRO A 189 3.68 29.35 25.51
CA PRO A 189 3.57 30.75 25.91
C PRO A 189 3.77 31.75 24.76
N GLY A 190 2.88 32.75 24.69
CA GLY A 190 3.00 33.87 23.77
C GLY A 190 2.90 33.47 22.29
N ASP A 191 3.90 33.88 21.50
CA ASP A 191 3.99 33.58 20.06
C ASP A 191 4.95 32.42 19.75
N SER A 192 5.45 31.71 20.77
CA SER A 192 6.51 30.70 20.63
C SER A 192 6.21 29.63 19.57
N ALA A 193 4.96 29.16 19.48
CA ALA A 193 4.56 28.17 18.47
C ALA A 193 4.68 28.70 17.04
N VAL A 194 4.28 29.96 16.82
CA VAL A 194 4.33 30.63 15.52
C VAL A 194 5.78 30.98 15.15
N ASP A 195 6.56 31.44 16.13
CA ASP A 195 7.97 31.73 15.95
C ASP A 195 8.78 30.48 15.62
N LEU A 196 8.52 29.36 16.31
CA LEU A 196 9.12 28.07 16.01
C LEU A 196 8.80 27.67 14.57
N ARG A 197 7.51 27.68 14.17
CA ARG A 197 7.11 27.34 12.80
C ARG A 197 7.79 28.23 11.75
N ARG A 198 7.97 29.52 12.04
CA ARG A 198 8.71 30.45 11.17
C ARG A 198 10.19 30.09 11.05
N LYS A 199 10.85 29.75 12.16
CA LYS A 199 12.26 29.33 12.19
C LYS A 199 12.46 27.99 11.46
N LEU A 200 11.55 27.04 11.61
CA LEU A 200 11.61 25.74 10.90
C LEU A 200 11.60 25.90 9.37
N LYS A 201 10.89 26.91 8.82
CA LYS A 201 10.95 27.22 7.38
C LYS A 201 12.30 27.72 6.88
N THR A 202 13.21 28.10 7.78
CA THR A 202 14.57 28.51 7.44
C THR A 202 15.61 27.41 7.67
N ASN A 203 15.20 26.24 8.21
CA ASN A 203 16.06 25.09 8.43
C ASN A 203 16.00 24.14 7.22
N HIS A 204 17.15 23.90 6.58
CA HIS A 204 17.25 23.12 5.34
C HIS A 204 16.77 21.66 5.46
N ASN A 205 16.83 21.07 6.66
CA ASN A 205 16.42 19.68 6.87
C ASN A 205 14.89 19.51 6.95
N VAL A 206 14.15 20.57 7.29
CA VAL A 206 12.71 20.49 7.60
C VAL A 206 11.88 21.61 6.96
N LEU A 207 12.44 22.40 6.05
CA LEU A 207 11.73 23.53 5.43
C LEU A 207 10.47 23.09 4.66
N ASN A 208 10.46 21.87 4.14
CA ASN A 208 9.33 21.26 3.43
C ASN A 208 8.47 20.36 4.32
N THR A 209 8.88 20.10 5.56
CA THR A 209 8.13 19.23 6.48
C THR A 209 6.82 19.91 6.87
N PRO A 210 5.67 19.22 6.79
CA PRO A 210 4.38 19.75 7.24
C PRO A 210 4.39 19.98 8.75
N VAL A 211 3.82 21.11 9.17
CA VAL A 211 3.70 21.49 10.59
C VAL A 211 2.23 21.52 10.99
N VAL A 212 1.85 20.72 11.98
CA VAL A 212 0.47 20.58 12.46
C VAL A 212 0.33 21.21 13.84
N GLY A 213 -0.73 21.99 14.05
CA GLY A 213 -0.99 22.67 15.32
C GLY A 213 -1.77 21.77 16.28
N MET A 214 -1.34 21.65 17.53
CA MET A 214 -2.13 21.00 18.58
C MET A 214 -2.86 22.05 19.41
N ILE A 215 -4.19 22.13 19.22
CA ILE A 215 -5.06 23.15 19.80
C ILE A 215 -5.90 22.59 20.95
N VAL A 216 -6.23 23.41 21.94
CA VAL A 216 -7.20 23.04 22.98
C VAL A 216 -8.59 23.06 22.36
N MET A 217 -9.40 22.02 22.59
CA MET A 217 -10.76 21.95 22.06
C MET A 217 -11.57 23.19 22.46
N GLY A 218 -12.19 23.83 21.47
CA GLY A 218 -12.96 25.07 21.64
C GLY A 218 -12.15 26.37 21.48
N ASP A 219 -10.83 26.30 21.30
CA ASP A 219 -9.99 27.48 21.06
C ASP A 219 -9.92 27.84 19.56
N GLU A 220 -11.01 28.46 19.07
CA GLU A 220 -11.07 28.93 17.68
C GLU A 220 -10.01 29.99 17.35
N HIS A 221 -9.56 30.76 18.35
CA HIS A 221 -8.55 31.80 18.16
C HIS A 221 -7.19 31.17 17.86
N ALA A 222 -6.79 30.16 18.64
CA ALA A 222 -5.58 29.39 18.38
C ALA A 222 -5.63 28.70 17.02
N GLN A 223 -6.77 28.13 16.63
CA GLN A 223 -6.93 27.50 15.31
C GLN A 223 -6.75 28.50 14.16
N LYS A 224 -7.43 29.65 14.22
CA LYS A 224 -7.26 30.72 13.21
C LYS A 224 -5.82 31.21 13.15
N LYS A 225 -5.19 31.40 14.30
CA LYS A 225 -3.79 31.83 14.40
C LYS A 225 -2.82 30.82 13.76
N ALA A 226 -3.00 29.52 14.02
CA ALA A 226 -2.20 28.46 13.42
C ALA A 226 -2.30 28.48 11.88
N LEU A 227 -3.53 28.45 11.34
CA LEU A 227 -3.76 28.42 9.90
C LEU A 227 -3.21 29.68 9.20
N ASN A 228 -3.47 30.87 9.76
CA ASN A 228 -2.96 32.14 9.22
C ASN A 228 -1.42 32.22 9.27
N SER A 229 -0.80 31.49 10.19
CA SER A 229 0.66 31.42 10.33
C SER A 229 1.29 30.36 9.42
N GLY A 230 0.48 29.65 8.62
CA GLY A 230 0.94 28.67 7.64
C GLY A 230 1.25 27.29 8.23
N PHE A 231 0.55 26.91 9.30
CA PHE A 231 0.43 25.50 9.68
C PHE A 231 -0.39 24.74 8.63
N ALA A 232 -0.05 23.47 8.38
CA ALA A 232 -0.69 22.66 7.35
C ALA A 232 -2.12 22.25 7.75
N ASP A 233 -2.32 21.90 9.03
CA ASP A 233 -3.63 21.58 9.60
C ASP A 233 -3.56 21.67 11.14
N CYS A 234 -4.65 21.34 11.85
CA CYS A 234 -4.70 21.32 13.32
C CYS A 234 -5.39 20.06 13.86
N ILE A 235 -4.94 19.60 15.04
CA ILE A 235 -5.57 18.53 15.82
C ILE A 235 -5.99 19.05 17.20
N ASN A 236 -7.10 18.55 17.72
CA ASN A 236 -7.65 18.97 19.01
C ASN A 236 -7.13 18.11 20.17
N LYS A 237 -6.89 18.76 21.31
CA LYS A 237 -6.71 18.14 22.63
C LYS A 237 -8.05 18.15 23.38
N PRO A 238 -8.50 17.03 23.98
CA PRO A 238 -7.85 15.71 24.01
C PRO A 238 -7.83 15.04 22.63
N PHE A 239 -6.76 14.29 22.35
CA PHE A 239 -6.57 13.67 21.03
C PHE A 239 -7.52 12.49 20.84
N ASN A 240 -8.26 12.52 19.73
CA ASN A 240 -8.90 11.33 19.20
C ASN A 240 -7.94 10.67 18.20
N GLN A 241 -7.71 9.37 18.36
CA GLN A 241 -6.73 8.62 17.56
C GLN A 241 -7.04 8.71 16.06
N ASN A 242 -8.24 8.31 15.66
CA ASN A 242 -8.65 8.26 14.25
C ASN A 242 -8.55 9.63 13.56
N LYS A 243 -9.01 10.69 14.24
CA LYS A 243 -8.92 12.07 13.73
C LYS A 243 -7.48 12.57 13.64
N THR A 244 -6.63 12.20 14.60
CA THR A 244 -5.24 12.63 14.58
C THR A 244 -4.47 11.93 13.47
N GLU A 245 -4.56 10.60 13.38
CA GLU A 245 -3.94 9.83 12.30
C GLU A 245 -4.42 10.32 10.93
N ALA A 246 -5.71 10.55 10.76
CA ALA A 246 -6.27 11.11 9.54
C ALA A 246 -5.60 12.40 9.07
N VAL A 247 -5.49 13.39 9.97
CA VAL A 247 -4.80 14.65 9.68
C VAL A 247 -3.35 14.37 9.30
N MET A 248 -2.68 13.47 10.01
CA MET A 248 -1.29 13.12 9.75
C MET A 248 -1.09 12.47 8.38
N TYR A 249 -1.92 11.50 8.00
CA TYR A 249 -1.87 10.88 6.66
C TYR A 249 -2.09 11.92 5.56
N LYS A 250 -3.08 12.81 5.73
CA LYS A 250 -3.36 13.89 4.79
C LYS A 250 -2.19 14.86 4.63
N VAL A 251 -1.60 15.36 5.73
CA VAL A 251 -0.53 16.38 5.63
C VAL A 251 0.80 15.80 5.15
N MET A 252 1.02 14.51 5.40
CA MET A 252 2.21 13.79 4.93
C MET A 252 2.04 13.20 3.53
N ASP A 253 0.86 13.36 2.90
CA ASP A 253 0.51 12.77 1.60
C ASP A 253 0.70 11.24 1.59
N LEU A 254 0.35 10.60 2.71
CA LEU A 254 0.35 9.15 2.85
C LEU A 254 -0.97 8.59 2.35
N ASP A 255 -0.92 7.33 1.90
CA ASP A 255 -2.09 6.57 1.49
C ASP A 255 -2.98 6.25 2.71
N SER A 256 -3.98 7.09 2.98
CA SER A 256 -4.89 7.00 4.14
C SER A 256 -5.66 5.69 4.19
N SER A 257 -5.84 5.05 3.03
CA SER A 257 -6.56 3.81 2.92
C SER A 257 -5.75 2.60 3.40
N ALA A 258 -4.42 2.72 3.55
CA ALA A 258 -3.60 1.68 4.19
C ALA A 258 -3.96 1.45 5.67
N ARG A 259 -4.67 2.40 6.30
CA ARG A 259 -5.20 2.27 7.67
C ARG A 259 -6.28 1.20 7.78
N TYR A 260 -7.04 1.02 6.70
CA TYR A 260 -8.23 0.18 6.68
C TYR A 260 -8.03 -1.04 5.79
N PHE A 261 -7.30 -0.87 4.69
CA PHE A 261 -7.13 -1.86 3.65
C PHE A 261 -5.70 -2.39 3.63
N LYS A 262 -5.56 -3.71 3.67
CA LYS A 262 -4.27 -4.40 3.51
C LYS A 262 -4.40 -5.49 2.46
N PHE A 263 -3.36 -5.67 1.68
CA PHE A 263 -3.23 -6.86 0.85
C PHE A 263 -2.57 -7.95 1.68
N VAL A 264 -3.26 -9.07 1.85
CA VAL A 264 -2.74 -10.23 2.56
C VAL A 264 -2.83 -11.41 1.62
N ASP A 265 -1.66 -11.87 1.16
CA ASP A 265 -1.50 -12.98 0.23
C ASP A 265 -2.41 -12.91 -1.02
N ASP A 266 -3.59 -13.53 -0.97
CA ASP A 266 -4.55 -13.66 -2.05
C ASP A 266 -5.92 -13.02 -1.77
N TYR A 267 -6.03 -12.18 -0.74
CA TYR A 267 -7.24 -11.42 -0.43
C TYR A 267 -6.98 -9.95 -0.08
N LEU A 268 -7.99 -9.12 -0.35
CA LEU A 268 -8.06 -7.77 0.20
C LEU A 268 -8.64 -7.88 1.61
N PHE A 269 -7.88 -7.46 2.60
CA PHE A 269 -8.31 -7.35 3.98
C PHE A 269 -8.80 -5.92 4.24
N PHE A 270 -10.03 -5.77 4.70
CA PHE A 270 -10.59 -4.51 5.17
C PHE A 270 -10.93 -4.65 6.65
N LYS A 271 -10.19 -3.95 7.51
CA LYS A 271 -10.51 -3.88 8.94
C LYS A 271 -11.37 -2.65 9.21
N LEU A 272 -12.58 -2.88 9.69
CA LEU A 272 -13.49 -1.82 10.06
C LEU A 272 -13.08 -1.24 11.43
N PRO A 273 -12.85 0.08 11.55
CA PRO A 273 -12.51 0.67 12.83
C PRO A 273 -13.66 0.59 13.85
N PRO A 274 -13.38 0.41 15.15
CA PRO A 274 -14.40 0.37 16.19
C PRO A 274 -15.14 1.70 16.37
N GLU A 275 -14.48 2.83 16.06
CA GLU A 275 -15.07 4.17 16.13
C GLU A 275 -15.25 4.77 14.73
N LEU A 276 -16.49 4.74 14.22
CA LEU A 276 -16.87 5.26 12.90
C LEU A 276 -17.39 6.70 12.99
N SER A 277 -16.47 7.67 13.10
CA SER A 277 -16.85 9.08 12.90
C SER A 277 -17.14 9.39 11.42
N ASN A 278 -17.97 10.41 11.13
CA ASN A 278 -18.24 10.85 9.75
C ASN A 278 -16.97 11.06 8.90
N PHE A 279 -15.88 11.50 9.52
CA PHE A 279 -14.59 11.64 8.85
C PHE A 279 -14.05 10.28 8.38
N VAL A 280 -14.04 9.27 9.27
CA VAL A 280 -13.54 7.92 9.00
C VAL A 280 -14.38 7.26 7.91
N ILE A 281 -15.70 7.38 8.03
CA ILE A 281 -16.66 6.85 7.05
C ILE A 281 -16.36 7.45 5.67
N ASN A 282 -16.25 8.78 5.57
CA ASN A 282 -15.97 9.44 4.29
C ASN A 282 -14.61 9.02 3.71
N ASP A 283 -13.56 8.94 4.52
CA ASP A 283 -12.22 8.54 4.03
C ASP A 283 -12.21 7.08 3.54
N ILE A 284 -12.94 6.17 4.21
CA ILE A 284 -13.12 4.79 3.71
C ILE A 284 -13.80 4.81 2.34
N LYS A 285 -14.93 5.53 2.22
CA LYS A 285 -15.75 5.59 1.00
C LYS A 285 -14.98 6.20 -0.18
N GLU A 286 -14.22 7.28 0.06
CA GLU A 286 -13.42 7.95 -0.98
C GLU A 286 -12.34 7.02 -1.56
N ASN A 287 -11.82 6.09 -0.76
CA ASN A 287 -10.73 5.20 -1.18
C ASN A 287 -11.19 3.82 -1.67
N MET A 288 -12.42 3.42 -1.35
CA MET A 288 -12.99 2.09 -1.62
C MET A 288 -12.90 1.68 -3.10
N ASP A 289 -13.34 2.55 -4.00
CA ASP A 289 -13.37 2.25 -5.44
C ASP A 289 -11.98 1.93 -6.00
N THR A 290 -11.00 2.72 -5.58
CA THR A 290 -9.61 2.57 -6.02
C THR A 290 -9.03 1.28 -5.46
N ARG A 291 -9.33 0.95 -4.19
CA ARG A 291 -8.89 -0.30 -3.56
C ARG A 291 -9.49 -1.52 -4.27
N ILE A 292 -10.80 -1.57 -4.41
CA ILE A 292 -11.51 -2.65 -5.13
C ILE A 292 -10.94 -2.86 -6.54
N ARG A 293 -10.78 -1.77 -7.32
CA ARG A 293 -10.23 -1.86 -8.68
C ARG A 293 -8.79 -2.36 -8.70
N ASN A 294 -7.95 -1.90 -7.77
CA ASN A 294 -6.55 -2.33 -7.68
C ASN A 294 -6.45 -3.81 -7.32
N THR A 295 -7.23 -4.27 -6.33
CA THR A 295 -7.35 -5.68 -5.94
C THR A 295 -7.68 -6.58 -7.13
N ILE A 296 -8.68 -6.21 -7.92
CA ILE A 296 -9.06 -7.00 -9.10
C ILE A 296 -8.00 -6.94 -10.19
N ASN A 297 -7.38 -5.78 -10.39
CA ASN A 297 -6.26 -5.66 -11.32
C ASN A 297 -5.11 -6.61 -10.93
N GLU A 298 -4.91 -6.84 -9.63
CA GLU A 298 -3.97 -7.81 -9.07
C GLU A 298 -4.37 -9.27 -9.28
N GLY A 299 -5.64 -9.51 -9.60
CA GLY A 299 -6.21 -10.84 -9.80
C GLY A 299 -6.73 -11.47 -8.52
N ILE A 300 -6.83 -10.66 -7.46
CA ILE A 300 -7.44 -11.03 -6.19
C ILE A 300 -8.94 -10.91 -6.37
N VAL A 301 -9.65 -11.98 -6.00
CA VAL A 301 -11.11 -12.08 -6.07
C VAL A 301 -11.72 -12.39 -4.70
N LYS A 302 -10.94 -12.28 -3.64
CA LYS A 302 -11.38 -12.52 -2.27
C LYS A 302 -11.28 -11.22 -1.48
N LEU A 303 -12.35 -10.90 -0.76
CA LEU A 303 -12.44 -9.81 0.19
C LEU A 303 -12.72 -10.40 1.57
N VAL A 304 -11.96 -9.97 2.56
CA VAL A 304 -12.23 -10.26 3.96
C VAL A 304 -12.50 -8.93 4.66
N ILE A 305 -13.69 -8.77 5.22
CA ILE A 305 -14.04 -7.62 6.07
C ILE A 305 -14.00 -8.08 7.53
N ASP A 306 -13.13 -7.47 8.32
CA ASP A 306 -13.04 -7.72 9.76
C ASP A 306 -13.82 -6.66 10.53
N VAL A 307 -14.88 -7.11 11.21
CA VAL A 307 -15.74 -6.31 12.08
C VAL A 307 -15.68 -6.79 13.54
N SER A 308 -14.73 -7.68 13.89
CA SER A 308 -14.68 -8.31 15.22
C SER A 308 -14.37 -7.35 16.37
N ASP A 309 -13.81 -6.18 16.06
CA ASP A 309 -13.47 -5.15 17.04
C ASP A 309 -14.67 -4.24 17.39
N LEU A 310 -15.82 -4.38 16.72
CA LEU A 310 -17.03 -3.62 17.05
C LEU A 310 -17.62 -4.08 18.39
N GLU A 311 -17.89 -3.15 19.30
CA GLU A 311 -18.61 -3.45 20.54
C GLU A 311 -20.10 -3.72 20.29
N ASP A 312 -20.71 -2.94 19.38
CA ASP A 312 -22.11 -3.06 18.95
C ASP A 312 -22.19 -2.83 17.44
N VAL A 313 -23.14 -3.49 16.76
CA VAL A 313 -23.40 -3.27 15.33
C VAL A 313 -24.28 -2.03 15.14
N GLY A 314 -23.63 -0.88 14.95
CA GLY A 314 -24.28 0.41 14.68
C GLY A 314 -24.72 0.60 13.22
N GLU A 315 -25.60 1.59 13.00
CA GLU A 315 -26.08 1.97 11.66
C GLU A 315 -24.91 2.36 10.74
N GLU A 316 -23.89 3.02 11.26
CA GLU A 316 -22.71 3.44 10.52
C GLU A 316 -21.89 2.25 9.99
N ALA A 317 -21.80 1.17 10.78
CA ALA A 317 -21.06 -0.02 10.38
C ALA A 317 -21.81 -0.78 9.28
N ILE A 318 -23.13 -0.91 9.45
CA ILE A 318 -24.04 -1.46 8.44
C ILE A 318 -23.93 -0.67 7.14
N GLU A 319 -23.96 0.66 7.21
CA GLU A 319 -23.84 1.53 6.04
C GLU A 319 -22.52 1.30 5.28
N VAL A 320 -21.38 1.28 5.99
CA VAL A 320 -20.06 1.12 5.35
C VAL A 320 -19.91 -0.26 4.71
N VAL A 321 -20.33 -1.33 5.39
CA VAL A 321 -20.22 -2.70 4.85
C VAL A 321 -21.20 -2.91 3.70
N GLY A 322 -22.44 -2.45 3.85
CA GLY A 322 -23.47 -2.52 2.80
C GLY A 322 -23.05 -1.78 1.53
N GLU A 323 -22.50 -0.57 1.65
CA GLU A 323 -22.00 0.17 0.47
C GLU A 323 -20.83 -0.57 -0.20
N PHE A 324 -19.97 -1.24 0.59
CA PHE A 324 -18.89 -2.07 0.03
C PHE A 324 -19.46 -3.21 -0.82
N ALA A 325 -20.47 -3.91 -0.30
CA ALA A 325 -21.12 -5.01 -0.97
C ALA A 325 -21.89 -4.56 -2.23
N GLU A 326 -22.68 -3.50 -2.12
CA GLU A 326 -23.42 -2.89 -3.24
C GLU A 326 -22.47 -2.50 -4.37
N LYS A 327 -21.34 -1.85 -4.07
CA LYS A 327 -20.37 -1.48 -5.11
C LYS A 327 -19.74 -2.68 -5.80
N ILE A 328 -19.50 -3.77 -5.09
CA ILE A 328 -18.98 -5.01 -5.68
C ILE A 328 -19.98 -5.58 -6.68
N ASP A 329 -21.26 -5.63 -6.29
CA ASP A 329 -22.35 -6.15 -7.12
C ASP A 329 -22.62 -5.25 -8.33
N ASP A 330 -22.68 -3.92 -8.13
CA ASP A 330 -22.86 -2.92 -9.19
C ASP A 330 -21.76 -3.00 -10.26
N MET A 331 -20.53 -3.20 -9.83
CA MET A 331 -19.38 -3.38 -10.72
C MET A 331 -19.37 -4.77 -11.37
N LYS A 332 -20.29 -5.67 -11.01
CA LYS A 332 -20.45 -7.06 -11.48
C LYS A 332 -19.15 -7.86 -11.33
N LEU A 333 -18.52 -7.69 -10.18
CA LEU A 333 -17.20 -8.25 -9.92
C LEU A 333 -17.34 -9.68 -9.39
N PRO A 334 -16.46 -10.60 -9.80
CA PRO A 334 -16.50 -11.99 -9.32
C PRO A 334 -15.86 -12.11 -7.92
N MET A 335 -15.99 -11.10 -7.06
CA MET A 335 -15.40 -11.13 -5.72
C MET A 335 -16.27 -11.96 -4.78
N ARG A 336 -15.60 -12.79 -3.97
CA ARG A 336 -16.20 -13.50 -2.83
C ARG A 336 -15.88 -12.73 -1.57
N GLY A 337 -16.92 -12.34 -0.83
CA GLY A 337 -16.76 -11.70 0.46
C GLY A 337 -16.84 -12.69 1.61
N VAL A 338 -16.05 -12.43 2.64
CA VAL A 338 -16.12 -13.12 3.93
C VAL A 338 -16.09 -12.05 5.01
N ILE A 339 -16.97 -12.16 5.99
CA ILE A 339 -17.04 -11.23 7.13
C ILE A 339 -16.54 -11.97 8.36
N VAL A 340 -15.49 -11.44 8.98
CA VAL A 340 -15.01 -11.89 10.28
C VAL A 340 -15.83 -11.16 11.34
N ALA A 341 -16.74 -11.88 11.97
CA ALA A 341 -17.65 -11.36 12.98
C ALA A 341 -17.78 -12.35 14.14
N THR A 342 -17.88 -11.83 15.36
CA THR A 342 -18.02 -12.63 16.58
C THR A 342 -19.31 -12.28 17.31
N GLY A 343 -19.90 -13.24 18.02
CA GLY A 343 -21.09 -13.02 18.84
C GLY A 343 -22.39 -13.50 18.19
N GLU A 344 -23.51 -13.26 18.86
CA GLU A 344 -24.85 -13.73 18.42
C GLU A 344 -25.33 -13.03 17.16
N ASP A 345 -24.82 -11.83 16.90
CA ASP A 345 -25.20 -10.98 15.76
C ASP A 345 -24.38 -11.25 14.49
N ALA A 346 -23.44 -12.20 14.49
CA ALA A 346 -22.56 -12.43 13.33
C ALA A 346 -23.32 -12.75 12.03
N GLU A 347 -24.41 -13.51 12.12
CA GLU A 347 -25.27 -13.87 10.97
C GLU A 347 -26.07 -12.67 10.44
N MET A 348 -26.16 -11.56 11.19
CA MET A 348 -26.92 -10.40 10.74
C MET A 348 -26.35 -9.76 9.49
N TRP A 349 -25.02 -9.88 9.28
CA TRP A 349 -24.31 -9.25 8.18
C TRP A 349 -24.72 -9.82 6.81
N ASN A 350 -25.19 -11.07 6.76
CA ASN A 350 -25.75 -11.68 5.54
C ASN A 350 -27.15 -11.16 5.19
N ASN A 351 -27.80 -10.40 6.07
CA ASN A 351 -29.08 -9.75 5.77
C ASN A 351 -28.89 -8.39 5.06
N LEU A 352 -27.64 -7.94 4.88
CA LEU A 352 -27.35 -6.73 4.12
C LEU A 352 -27.40 -7.03 2.62
N ASP A 353 -27.98 -6.10 1.85
CA ASP A 353 -28.05 -6.21 0.40
C ASP A 353 -26.64 -6.37 -0.19
N GLY A 354 -26.43 -7.44 -0.98
CA GLY A 354 -25.15 -7.78 -1.60
C GLY A 354 -24.22 -8.66 -0.75
N CYS A 355 -24.57 -8.94 0.51
CA CYS A 355 -23.83 -9.83 1.42
C CYS A 355 -24.46 -11.22 1.57
N GLU A 356 -25.56 -11.52 0.88
CA GLU A 356 -26.38 -12.72 1.14
C GLU A 356 -25.60 -14.03 0.94
N GLU A 357 -24.69 -14.03 -0.04
CA GLU A 357 -23.83 -15.16 -0.41
C GLU A 357 -22.42 -15.09 0.22
N TRP A 358 -22.17 -14.12 1.13
CA TRP A 358 -20.87 -13.96 1.76
C TRP A 358 -20.69 -14.95 2.91
N GLY A 359 -19.47 -15.41 3.12
CA GLY A 359 -19.15 -16.29 4.25
C GLY A 359 -19.11 -15.51 5.56
N ILE A 360 -19.50 -16.14 6.66
CA ILE A 360 -19.23 -15.64 8.02
C ILE A 360 -18.14 -16.52 8.64
N ALA A 361 -17.12 -15.88 9.20
CA ALA A 361 -16.02 -16.52 9.89
C ALA A 361 -15.88 -15.94 11.30
N SER A 362 -15.51 -16.79 12.26
CA SER A 362 -15.27 -16.40 13.65
C SER A 362 -13.90 -15.76 13.87
N ASP A 363 -12.93 -16.05 12.98
CA ASP A 363 -11.60 -15.46 12.99
C ASP A 363 -10.98 -15.38 11.58
N LEU A 364 -9.78 -14.79 11.50
CA LEU A 364 -9.07 -14.59 10.24
C LEU A 364 -8.56 -15.89 9.61
N ASP A 365 -8.31 -16.94 10.39
CA ASP A 365 -7.82 -18.21 9.88
C ASP A 365 -8.96 -19.01 9.23
N GLU A 366 -10.13 -19.04 9.86
CA GLU A 366 -11.36 -19.57 9.24
C GLU A 366 -11.73 -18.78 7.97
N ALA A 367 -11.59 -17.45 8.00
CA ALA A 367 -11.87 -16.63 6.84
C ALA A 367 -11.00 -16.96 5.62
N LYS A 368 -9.78 -17.51 5.83
CA LYS A 368 -8.89 -17.92 4.73
C LYS A 368 -9.37 -19.18 4.01
N GLU A 369 -10.22 -20.00 4.62
CA GLU A 369 -10.67 -21.28 4.05
C GLU A 369 -11.82 -21.16 3.04
N TYR A 370 -12.58 -20.05 3.08
CA TYR A 370 -13.64 -19.69 2.12
C TYR A 370 -13.11 -19.29 0.73
#